data_AF-A0A371DK44-F1
#
_entry.id   AF-A0A371DK44-F1
#
_cell.length_a   1.000
_cell.length_b   1.000
_cell.length_c   1.000
_cell.angle_alpha   90.00
_cell.angle_beta   90.00
_cell.angle_gamma   90.00
#
_symmetry.space_group_name_H-M   'P 1'
#
loop_
_entity.id
_entity.type
_entity.pdbx_description
1 polymer ?
#
loop_
_entity_poly.entity_id
_entity_poly.type
_entity_poly.pdbx_seq_one_letter_code
_entity_poly.pdbx_strand_id
1 'polypeptide(L)'
;MTDLLPRDLAAFHQFGVADRVRARLLTPAASRSHKIVEVYAGGSKTLSVECLSLIDNFMPDGYRNLLPFMPRLRSIAFEDDARYIVMMLGKLSESGACICPQLEELDALWLPWHAELFKGPDIESRKLSTMDAGSEWYRRGPIVLAVFCAYVRRMLLDRAAAGSARLRKLHVRVPAAVVTAYIDEESWEPPVLRERMLAQLGSDFGGELAVSYMIEEQCQPSRN
;
A
#
# COMPACT_ATOMS: atom_id res chain seq x y z
N MET A 1 4.36 19.31 -3.98
CA MET A 1 5.68 18.67 -4.16
C MET A 1 6.81 19.35 -3.40
N THR A 2 6.68 20.64 -3.07
CA THR A 2 7.74 21.49 -2.50
C THR A 2 8.18 21.15 -1.07
N ASP A 3 7.40 20.37 -0.32
CA ASP A 3 7.67 20.07 1.09
C ASP A 3 8.16 18.64 1.37
N LEU A 4 8.24 17.80 0.33
CA LEU A 4 8.60 16.38 0.46
C LEU A 4 10.01 16.06 -0.01
N LEU A 5 10.54 16.91 -0.89
CA LEU A 5 11.90 16.81 -1.34
C LEU A 5 12.77 17.55 -0.33
N PRO A 6 13.78 16.89 0.27
CA PRO A 6 14.77 17.62 1.03
C PRO A 6 15.31 18.73 0.11
N ARG A 7 15.32 19.98 0.60
CA ARG A 7 15.97 21.10 -0.12
C ARG A 7 17.45 20.84 -0.40
N ASP A 8 17.98 19.79 0.21
CA ASP A 8 19.31 19.26 0.05
C ASP A 8 19.36 18.12 -0.98
N LEU A 9 20.04 18.37 -2.10
CA LEU A 9 20.32 17.38 -3.14
C LEU A 9 21.15 16.20 -2.62
N ALA A 10 21.95 16.37 -1.55
CA ALA A 10 22.72 15.29 -0.95
C ALA A 10 21.80 14.21 -0.35
N ALA A 11 20.63 14.59 0.15
CA ALA A 11 19.64 13.66 0.67
C ALA A 11 18.97 12.83 -0.45
N PHE A 12 19.00 13.26 -1.72
CA PHE A 12 18.55 12.43 -2.84
C PHE A 12 19.42 11.19 -3.05
N HIS A 13 20.73 11.29 -2.81
CA HIS A 13 21.64 10.14 -2.90
C HIS A 13 21.28 9.05 -1.88
N GLN A 14 20.69 9.44 -0.74
CA GLN A 14 20.27 8.49 0.30
C GLN A 14 19.10 7.62 -0.17
N PHE A 15 18.21 8.13 -1.03
CA PHE A 15 17.14 7.32 -1.63
C PHE A 15 17.67 6.26 -2.59
N GLY A 16 18.71 6.59 -3.37
CA GLY A 16 19.30 5.64 -4.33
C GLY A 16 19.98 4.43 -3.69
N VAL A 17 20.43 4.56 -2.43
CA VAL A 17 21.05 3.47 -1.66
C VAL A 17 20.12 2.84 -0.64
N ALA A 18 18.89 3.32 -0.51
CA ALA A 18 17.92 2.82 0.44
C ALA A 18 17.57 1.35 0.20
N ASP A 19 17.61 0.54 1.25
CA ASP A 19 17.11 -0.85 1.24
C ASP A 19 15.74 -0.97 1.91
N ARG A 20 15.35 0.01 2.74
CA ARG A 20 14.06 0.04 3.42
C ARG A 20 13.52 1.45 3.56
N VAL A 21 12.21 1.58 3.43
CA VAL A 21 11.49 2.83 3.66
C VAL A 21 10.26 2.57 4.53
N ARG A 22 10.03 3.47 5.48
CA ARG A 22 8.84 3.45 6.34
C ARG A 22 8.19 4.82 6.33
N ALA A 23 6.88 4.85 6.11
CA ALA A 23 6.08 6.05 6.11
C ALA A 23 4.89 5.87 7.05
N ARG A 24 4.78 6.75 8.06
CA ARG A 24 3.81 6.64 9.15
C ARG A 24 3.16 7.96 9.48
N LEU A 25 1.92 7.89 9.94
CA LEU A 25 1.21 8.93 10.67
C LEU A 25 1.60 8.83 12.15
N LEU A 26 2.15 9.91 12.71
CA LEU A 26 2.54 10.01 14.12
C LEU A 26 1.38 10.46 15.01
N THR A 27 0.57 11.40 14.53
CA THR A 27 -0.62 11.87 15.23
C THR A 27 -1.75 12.18 14.23
N PRO A 28 -2.88 11.46 14.30
CA PRO A 28 -4.10 11.91 13.65
C PRO A 28 -4.68 13.08 14.46
N ALA A 29 -4.49 14.32 14.01
CA ALA A 29 -5.18 15.46 14.62
C ALA A 29 -6.17 16.07 13.64
N ALA A 30 -7.29 16.57 14.17
CA ALA A 30 -8.41 17.13 13.42
C ALA A 30 -8.04 18.32 12.50
N SER A 31 -6.88 18.95 12.72
CA SER A 31 -6.43 20.11 11.94
C SER A 31 -5.08 19.92 11.23
N ARG A 32 -4.18 19.07 11.77
CA ARG A 32 -2.85 18.81 11.21
C ARG A 32 -2.44 17.37 11.45
N SER A 33 -2.14 16.66 10.38
CA SER A 33 -1.53 15.34 10.47
C SER A 33 -0.02 15.48 10.54
N HIS A 34 0.60 14.86 11.55
CA HIS A 34 2.06 14.76 11.62
C HIS A 34 2.48 13.44 11.02
N LYS A 35 3.26 13.48 9.94
CA LYS A 35 3.70 12.31 9.20
C LYS A 35 5.21 12.26 9.22
N ILE A 36 5.77 11.05 9.22
CA ILE A 36 7.20 10.83 9.16
C ILE A 36 7.51 9.83 8.06
N VAL A 37 8.57 10.12 7.31
CA VAL A 37 9.19 9.16 6.39
C VAL A 37 10.61 8.94 6.78
N GLU A 38 10.93 7.67 6.98
CA GLU A 38 12.23 7.20 7.39
C GLU A 38 12.81 6.33 6.28
N VAL A 39 14.06 6.60 5.93
CA VAL A 39 14.82 5.85 4.94
C VAL A 39 15.98 5.17 5.65
N TYR A 40 16.22 3.93 5.28
CA TYR A 40 17.25 3.09 5.88
C TYR A 40 18.16 2.51 4.80
N ALA A 41 19.44 2.38 5.13
CA ALA A 41 20.44 1.69 4.33
C ALA A 41 21.38 0.92 5.25
N GLY A 42 21.62 -0.36 4.97
CA GLY A 42 22.45 -1.23 5.79
C GLY A 42 21.93 -1.38 7.22
N GLY A 43 20.60 -1.34 7.39
CA GLY A 43 19.94 -1.42 8.70
C GLY A 43 20.01 -0.15 9.55
N SER A 44 20.67 0.91 9.08
CA SER A 44 20.75 2.19 9.78
C SER A 44 19.80 3.22 9.18
N LYS A 45 19.16 4.04 10.01
CA LYS A 45 18.33 5.16 9.53
C LYS A 45 19.24 6.25 8.97
N THR A 46 19.10 6.56 7.68
CA THR A 46 19.91 7.57 6.98
C THR A 46 19.17 8.89 6.82
N LEU A 47 17.84 8.85 6.70
CA LEU A 47 16.99 10.02 6.53
C LEU A 47 15.74 9.90 7.40
N SER A 48 15.30 11.04 7.93
CA SER A 48 14.03 11.18 8.64
C SER A 48 13.43 12.52 8.22
N VAL A 49 12.34 12.48 7.46
CA VAL A 49 11.62 13.68 7.01
C VAL A 49 10.27 13.72 7.70
N GLU A 50 10.05 14.76 8.48
CA GLU A 50 8.74 15.06 9.04
C GLU A 50 7.97 15.96 8.08
N CYS A 51 6.72 15.60 7.83
CA CYS A 51 5.80 16.37 7.01
C CYS A 51 4.58 16.74 7.85
N LEU A 52 4.27 18.03 7.85
CA LEU A 52 3.03 18.56 8.38
C LEU A 52 2.07 18.74 7.23
N SER A 53 0.98 17.97 7.23
CA SER A 53 -0.03 18.02 6.19
C SER A 53 -1.35 18.50 6.80
N LEU A 54 -1.93 19.52 6.18
CA LEU A 54 -3.27 19.97 6.50
C LEU A 54 -4.25 18.87 6.03
N ILE A 55 -5.07 18.38 6.96
CA ILE A 55 -6.35 17.69 6.70
C ILE A 55 -6.28 16.23 6.19
N ASP A 56 -5.16 15.72 5.66
CA ASP A 56 -5.11 14.31 5.22
C ASP A 56 -4.64 13.34 6.31
N ASN A 57 -5.46 12.37 6.70
CA ASN A 57 -5.06 11.27 7.61
C ASN A 57 -4.22 10.18 6.92
N PHE A 58 -3.81 10.38 5.66
CA PHE A 58 -3.09 9.40 4.84
C PHE A 58 -1.78 9.95 4.30
N MET A 59 -0.79 9.10 4.04
CA MET A 59 0.48 9.55 3.46
C MET A 59 0.24 10.28 2.12
N PRO A 60 0.79 11.49 1.92
CA PRO A 60 0.66 12.22 0.66
C PRO A 60 1.12 11.40 -0.55
N ASP A 61 0.36 11.49 -1.65
CA ASP A 61 0.69 10.93 -2.97
C ASP A 61 2.16 11.13 -3.38
N GLY A 62 2.74 12.25 -2.96
CA GLY A 62 4.12 12.62 -3.27
C GLY A 62 5.19 11.66 -2.74
N TYR A 63 4.93 10.87 -1.70
CA TYR A 63 5.89 9.88 -1.22
C TYR A 63 5.96 8.65 -2.14
N ARG A 64 4.83 8.24 -2.72
CA ARG A 64 4.83 7.19 -3.74
C ARG A 64 5.69 7.59 -4.94
N ASN A 65 5.65 8.87 -5.31
CA ASN A 65 6.48 9.42 -6.40
C ASN A 65 7.99 9.34 -6.14
N LEU A 66 8.43 9.00 -4.92
CA LEU A 66 9.84 8.77 -4.61
C LEU A 66 10.31 7.34 -4.92
N LEU A 67 9.39 6.37 -4.99
CA LEU A 67 9.73 4.95 -5.20
C LEU A 67 10.55 4.69 -6.49
N PRO A 68 10.30 5.37 -7.63
CA PRO A 68 11.15 5.23 -8.82
C PRO A 68 12.64 5.53 -8.59
N PHE A 69 12.97 6.36 -7.59
CA PHE A 69 14.34 6.74 -7.25
C PHE A 69 15.00 5.80 -6.23
N MET A 70 14.32 4.73 -5.80
CA MET A 70 14.81 3.76 -4.82
C MET A 70 14.94 2.35 -5.45
N PRO A 71 15.87 2.13 -6.39
CA PRO A 71 15.96 0.87 -7.13
C PRO A 71 16.43 -0.32 -6.27
N ARG A 72 17.10 -0.05 -5.14
CA ARG A 72 17.65 -1.06 -4.22
C ARG A 72 16.68 -1.44 -3.10
N LEU A 73 15.50 -0.84 -3.09
CA LEU A 73 14.53 -0.99 -2.02
C LEU A 73 14.04 -2.44 -1.94
N ARG A 74 14.19 -3.05 -0.76
CA ARG A 74 13.76 -4.42 -0.44
C ARG A 74 12.51 -4.45 0.41
N SER A 75 12.25 -3.41 1.21
CA SER A 75 11.13 -3.37 2.15
C SER A 75 10.43 -2.00 2.14
N ILE A 76 9.11 -2.02 1.92
CA ILE A 76 8.22 -0.84 1.99
C ILE A 76 7.22 -1.05 3.11
N ALA A 77 7.04 -0.05 3.97
CA ALA A 77 5.96 -0.01 4.95
C ALA A 77 5.28 1.37 4.98
N PHE A 78 4.19 1.53 4.24
CA PHE A 78 3.50 2.82 4.08
C PHE A 78 2.09 2.81 4.67
N GLU A 79 1.71 3.92 5.29
CA GLU A 79 0.33 4.23 5.68
C GLU A 79 -0.41 4.96 4.56
N ASP A 80 -0.50 4.26 3.43
CA ASP A 80 -1.18 4.68 2.21
C ASP A 80 -2.03 3.52 1.68
N ASP A 81 -3.04 3.82 0.85
CA ASP A 81 -3.89 2.78 0.29
C ASP A 81 -3.07 1.79 -0.55
N ALA A 82 -3.19 0.53 -0.18
CA ALA A 82 -2.49 -0.58 -0.77
C ALA A 82 -2.71 -0.69 -2.27
N ARG A 83 -3.88 -0.31 -2.80
CA ARG A 83 -4.17 -0.36 -4.25
C ARG A 83 -3.32 0.62 -5.04
N TYR A 84 -3.12 1.84 -4.55
CA TYR A 84 -2.22 2.79 -5.20
C TYR A 84 -0.77 2.30 -5.20
N ILE A 85 -0.33 1.71 -4.09
CA ILE A 85 1.04 1.16 -3.97
C ILE A 85 1.25 0.00 -4.93
N VAL A 86 0.36 -1.00 -4.95
CA VAL A 86 0.51 -2.17 -5.84
C VAL A 86 0.41 -1.76 -7.31
N MET A 87 -0.49 -0.84 -7.66
CA MET A 87 -0.58 -0.31 -9.03
C MET A 87 0.71 0.35 -9.46
N MET A 88 1.36 1.10 -8.57
CA MET A 88 2.65 1.73 -8.86
C MET A 88 3.76 0.70 -9.01
N LEU A 89 3.85 -0.27 -8.09
CA LEU A 89 4.90 -1.29 -8.09
C LEU A 89 4.84 -2.24 -9.30
N GLY A 90 3.70 -2.33 -9.98
CA GLY A 90 3.55 -3.02 -11.26
C GLY A 90 3.98 -2.20 -12.48
N LYS A 91 4.16 -0.87 -12.37
CA LYS A 91 4.55 -0.03 -13.51
C LYS A 91 6.02 -0.23 -13.86
N LEU A 92 6.30 -0.12 -15.16
CA LEU A 92 7.66 -0.07 -15.69
C LEU A 92 8.19 1.37 -15.65
N SER A 93 9.46 1.50 -15.29
CA SER A 93 10.25 2.72 -15.48
C SER A 93 10.64 2.87 -16.96
N GLU A 94 11.21 4.03 -17.32
CA GLU A 94 11.75 4.28 -18.67
C GLU A 94 12.82 3.25 -19.09
N SER A 95 13.52 2.66 -18.11
CA SER A 95 14.51 1.60 -18.35
C SER A 95 13.90 0.23 -18.65
N GLY A 96 12.57 0.08 -18.59
CA GLY A 96 11.86 -1.19 -18.75
C GLY A 96 11.84 -2.06 -17.49
N ALA A 97 12.53 -1.68 -16.41
CA ALA A 97 12.43 -2.35 -15.11
C ALA A 97 11.21 -1.87 -14.31
N CYS A 98 10.58 -2.75 -13.53
CA CYS A 98 9.54 -2.32 -12.59
C CYS A 98 10.09 -1.34 -11.54
N ILE A 99 9.21 -0.48 -11.02
CA ILE A 99 9.52 0.35 -9.85
C ILE A 99 9.91 -0.56 -8.67
N CYS A 100 11.01 -0.22 -8.00
CA CYS A 100 11.62 -1.01 -6.93
C CYS A 100 11.81 -2.50 -7.31
N PRO A 101 12.70 -2.81 -8.27
CA PRO A 101 12.83 -4.16 -8.80
C PRO A 101 13.38 -5.16 -7.76
N GLN A 102 14.03 -4.69 -6.70
CA GLN A 102 14.56 -5.53 -5.61
C GLN A 102 13.59 -5.73 -4.43
N LEU A 103 12.33 -5.27 -4.56
CA LEU A 103 11.35 -5.36 -3.48
C LEU A 103 11.01 -6.82 -3.13
N GLU A 104 11.16 -7.17 -1.86
CA GLU A 104 10.86 -8.49 -1.30
C GLU A 104 9.76 -8.42 -0.25
N GLU A 105 9.56 -7.28 0.40
CA GLU A 105 8.60 -7.11 1.49
C GLU A 105 7.72 -5.87 1.27
N LEU A 106 6.41 -6.05 1.38
CA LEU A 106 5.42 -4.98 1.28
C LEU A 106 4.48 -5.03 2.47
N ASP A 107 4.46 -3.97 3.27
CA ASP A 107 3.44 -3.68 4.27
C ASP A 107 2.58 -2.51 3.77
N ALA A 108 1.30 -2.80 3.55
CA ALA A 108 0.36 -1.88 2.92
C ALA A 108 -0.97 -1.80 3.69
N LEU A 109 -1.60 -0.63 3.66
CA LEU A 109 -2.84 -0.35 4.37
C LEU A 109 -4.04 -0.41 3.41
N TRP A 110 -5.06 -1.21 3.69
CA TRP A 110 -6.28 -1.23 2.88
C TRP A 110 -7.29 -0.21 3.42
N LEU A 111 -7.64 0.82 2.61
CA LEU A 111 -8.59 1.87 3.01
C LEU A 111 -9.93 1.78 2.23
N PRO A 112 -11.08 1.46 2.84
CA PRO A 112 -12.32 1.21 2.11
C PRO A 112 -12.88 2.40 1.34
N TRP A 113 -12.63 3.61 1.85
CA TRP A 113 -13.04 4.93 1.35
C TRP A 113 -12.71 5.15 -0.14
N HIS A 114 -11.65 4.50 -0.65
CA HIS A 114 -11.26 4.62 -2.06
C HIS A 114 -11.81 3.51 -2.95
N ALA A 115 -12.62 2.58 -2.44
CA ALA A 115 -13.06 1.42 -3.22
C ALA A 115 -13.80 1.79 -4.51
N GLU A 116 -14.60 2.84 -4.51
CA GLU A 116 -15.29 3.33 -5.72
C GLU A 116 -14.33 3.76 -6.85
N LEU A 117 -13.09 4.11 -6.51
CA LEU A 117 -12.07 4.57 -7.46
C LEU A 117 -11.39 3.41 -8.21
N PHE A 118 -11.57 2.18 -7.77
CA PHE A 118 -10.81 1.02 -8.24
C PHE A 118 -11.70 -0.02 -8.89
N LYS A 119 -11.96 0.13 -10.19
CA LYS A 119 -12.65 -0.89 -10.99
C LYS A 119 -11.58 -1.88 -11.47
N GLY A 120 -11.61 -3.12 -10.96
CA GLY A 120 -10.52 -4.09 -11.14
C GLY A 120 -10.08 -4.27 -12.60
N PRO A 121 -8.78 -4.51 -12.86
CA PRO A 121 -8.20 -4.46 -14.21
C PRO A 121 -8.71 -5.55 -15.16
N ASP A 122 -9.16 -6.70 -14.62
CA ASP A 122 -9.61 -7.88 -15.38
C ASP A 122 -10.88 -8.52 -14.82
N ILE A 123 -11.71 -7.77 -14.06
CA ILE A 123 -13.07 -8.27 -13.82
C ILE A 123 -13.76 -8.17 -15.18
N GLU A 124 -13.89 -9.33 -15.85
CA GLU A 124 -14.53 -9.45 -17.15
C GLU A 124 -15.66 -8.42 -17.23
N SER A 125 -15.52 -7.50 -18.17
CA SER A 125 -16.49 -6.43 -18.41
C SER A 125 -17.91 -6.98 -18.55
N ARG A 126 -18.08 -8.29 -18.81
CA ARG A 126 -19.37 -9.02 -18.80
C ARG A 126 -20.03 -9.23 -17.43
N LYS A 127 -19.30 -9.28 -16.30
CA LYS A 127 -19.90 -9.37 -14.95
C LYS A 127 -20.12 -8.00 -14.31
N LEU A 128 -19.37 -6.98 -14.74
CA LEU A 128 -19.56 -5.59 -14.32
C LEU A 128 -20.49 -4.79 -15.24
N SER A 129 -20.69 -5.18 -16.50
CA SER A 129 -21.64 -4.51 -17.42
C SER A 129 -23.10 -4.74 -17.07
N THR A 130 -23.38 -5.77 -16.26
CA THR A 130 -24.69 -6.00 -15.64
C THR A 130 -24.86 -5.29 -14.30
N MET A 131 -23.81 -4.65 -13.78
CA MET A 131 -23.91 -3.84 -12.58
C MET A 131 -24.42 -2.46 -12.97
N ASP A 132 -25.67 -2.22 -12.60
CA ASP A 132 -26.38 -0.98 -12.83
C ASP A 132 -25.53 0.22 -12.42
N ALA A 133 -25.65 1.34 -13.15
CA ALA A 133 -24.86 2.56 -12.91
C ALA A 133 -25.09 3.16 -11.50
N GLY A 134 -26.14 2.71 -10.78
CA GLY A 134 -26.42 3.03 -9.38
C GLY A 134 -26.03 1.96 -8.35
N SER A 135 -25.32 0.90 -8.73
CA SER A 135 -24.97 -0.18 -7.80
C SER A 135 -23.80 0.20 -6.87
N GLU A 136 -24.01 0.08 -5.56
CA GLU A 136 -22.97 0.19 -4.52
C GLU A 136 -22.05 -1.05 -4.52
N TRP A 137 -21.55 -1.46 -5.69
CA TRP A 137 -20.67 -2.62 -5.84
C TRP A 137 -19.45 -2.52 -4.92
N TYR A 138 -18.97 -1.30 -4.68
CA TYR A 138 -17.84 -0.96 -3.82
C TYR A 138 -18.13 -1.17 -2.32
N ARG A 139 -19.39 -1.49 -1.96
CA ARG A 139 -19.76 -1.97 -0.62
C ARG A 139 -19.88 -3.49 -0.55
N ARG A 140 -19.91 -4.21 -1.68
CA ARG A 140 -20.05 -5.67 -1.66
C ARG A 140 -18.70 -6.31 -1.37
N GLY A 141 -18.57 -6.91 -0.18
CA GLY A 141 -17.34 -7.49 0.34
C GLY A 141 -16.61 -8.43 -0.63
N PRO A 142 -17.30 -9.43 -1.21
CA PRO A 142 -16.66 -10.34 -2.15
C PRO A 142 -16.10 -9.65 -3.41
N ILE A 143 -16.74 -8.57 -3.86
CA ILE A 143 -16.31 -7.82 -5.06
C ILE A 143 -15.09 -6.97 -4.74
N VAL A 144 -15.11 -6.23 -3.63
CA VAL A 144 -13.96 -5.40 -3.24
C VAL A 144 -12.71 -6.24 -2.97
N LEU A 145 -12.88 -7.45 -2.41
CA LEU A 145 -11.81 -8.42 -2.25
C LEU A 145 -11.28 -8.90 -3.60
N ALA A 146 -12.17 -9.29 -4.51
CA ALA A 146 -11.79 -9.69 -5.87
C ALA A 146 -11.01 -8.61 -6.62
N VAL A 147 -11.46 -7.36 -6.54
CA VAL A 147 -10.76 -6.20 -7.10
C VAL A 147 -9.36 -6.07 -6.48
N PHE A 148 -9.25 -6.07 -5.16
CA PHE A 148 -7.98 -5.91 -4.47
C PHE A 148 -6.98 -6.99 -4.87
N CYS A 149 -7.40 -8.25 -4.80
CA CYS A 149 -6.57 -9.40 -5.19
C CYS A 149 -6.17 -9.33 -6.67
N ALA A 150 -7.04 -8.87 -7.58
CA ALA A 150 -6.70 -8.70 -8.98
C ALA A 150 -5.55 -7.69 -9.19
N TYR A 151 -5.56 -6.55 -8.49
CA TYR A 151 -4.45 -5.59 -8.54
C TYR A 151 -3.14 -6.17 -8.00
N VAL A 152 -3.19 -6.90 -6.89
CA VAL A 152 -2.01 -7.56 -6.33
C VAL A 152 -1.44 -8.59 -7.31
N ARG A 153 -2.30 -9.45 -7.88
CA ARG A 153 -1.88 -10.45 -8.88
C ARG A 153 -1.26 -9.79 -10.10
N ARG A 154 -1.89 -8.74 -10.62
CA ARG A 154 -1.37 -8.01 -11.77
C ARG A 154 0.02 -7.44 -11.47
N MET A 155 0.21 -6.82 -10.31
CA MET A 155 1.52 -6.33 -9.85
C MET A 155 2.55 -7.46 -9.77
N LEU A 156 2.20 -8.62 -9.22
CA LEU A 156 3.11 -9.78 -9.13
C LEU A 156 3.51 -10.31 -10.52
N LEU A 157 2.54 -10.42 -11.44
CA LEU A 157 2.76 -10.88 -12.81
C LEU A 157 3.64 -9.90 -13.60
N ASP A 158 3.34 -8.60 -13.53
CA ASP A 158 4.11 -7.56 -14.22
C ASP A 158 5.57 -7.53 -13.71
N ARG A 159 5.76 -7.66 -12.39
CA ARG A 159 7.09 -7.77 -11.78
C ARG A 159 7.85 -9.01 -12.23
N ALA A 160 7.19 -10.16 -12.28
CA ALA A 160 7.80 -11.40 -12.75
C ALA A 160 8.21 -11.29 -14.22
N ALA A 161 7.35 -10.72 -15.07
CA ALA A 161 7.63 -10.49 -16.48
C ALA A 161 8.82 -9.53 -16.70
N ALA A 162 8.99 -8.53 -15.83
CA ALA A 162 10.11 -7.60 -15.85
C ALA A 162 11.40 -8.15 -15.17
N GLY A 163 11.42 -9.41 -14.74
CA GLY A 163 12.58 -10.02 -14.06
C GLY A 163 12.88 -9.43 -12.68
N SER A 164 11.89 -8.82 -12.02
CA SER A 164 12.05 -8.27 -10.67
C SER A 164 12.13 -9.38 -9.61
N ALA A 165 12.69 -9.04 -8.44
CA ALA A 165 12.71 -9.91 -7.29
C ALA A 165 11.28 -10.32 -6.88
N ARG A 166 11.15 -11.59 -6.49
CA ARG A 166 9.88 -12.16 -6.01
C ARG A 166 9.52 -11.53 -4.66
N LEU A 167 8.27 -11.09 -4.54
CA LEU A 167 7.72 -10.65 -3.26
C LEU A 167 7.63 -11.86 -2.30
N ARG A 168 8.38 -11.81 -1.20
CA ARG A 168 8.47 -12.85 -0.18
C ARG A 168 7.49 -12.64 0.96
N LYS A 169 7.18 -11.38 1.28
CA LYS A 169 6.25 -11.02 2.36
C LYS A 169 5.28 -9.96 1.91
N LEU A 170 4.00 -10.22 2.12
CA LEU A 170 2.92 -9.25 1.97
C LEU A 170 2.18 -9.16 3.30
N HIS A 171 2.18 -7.97 3.90
CA HIS A 171 1.39 -7.66 5.07
C HIS A 171 0.31 -6.65 4.68
N VAL A 172 -0.95 -7.01 4.89
CA VAL A 172 -2.09 -6.13 4.64
C VAL A 172 -2.73 -5.74 5.96
N ARG A 173 -2.59 -4.46 6.32
CA ARG A 173 -3.25 -3.87 7.48
C ARG A 173 -4.63 -3.38 7.09
N VAL A 174 -5.63 -3.69 7.89
CA VAL A 174 -7.02 -3.25 7.70
C VAL A 174 -7.49 -2.48 8.94
N PRO A 175 -7.98 -1.24 8.84
CA PRO A 175 -8.60 -0.58 10.00
C PRO A 175 -9.81 -1.39 10.51
N ALA A 176 -10.00 -1.51 11.83
CA ALA A 176 -11.08 -2.33 12.37
C ALA A 176 -12.48 -1.81 11.95
N ALA A 177 -12.63 -0.48 11.81
CA ALA A 177 -13.85 0.16 11.32
C ALA A 177 -14.22 -0.22 9.87
N VAL A 178 -13.30 -0.82 9.11
CA VAL A 178 -13.55 -1.30 7.74
C VAL A 178 -14.46 -2.51 7.71
N VAL A 179 -14.40 -3.36 8.74
CA VAL A 179 -15.20 -4.61 8.82
C VAL A 179 -16.70 -4.34 8.70
N THR A 180 -17.16 -3.18 9.19
CA THR A 180 -18.57 -2.78 9.11
C THR A 180 -18.95 -2.02 7.83
N ALA A 181 -17.98 -1.66 7.00
CA ALA A 181 -18.23 -0.87 5.79
C ALA A 181 -18.69 -1.74 4.59
N TYR A 182 -18.49 -3.06 4.68
CA TYR A 182 -18.79 -3.99 3.61
C TYR A 182 -19.99 -4.88 3.92
N ILE A 183 -20.81 -5.10 2.90
CA ILE A 183 -21.90 -6.08 2.87
C ILE A 183 -21.28 -7.40 2.42
N ASP A 184 -21.10 -8.32 3.36
CA ASP A 184 -20.52 -9.64 3.12
C ASP A 184 -21.21 -10.67 4.02
N GLU A 185 -21.40 -11.87 3.49
CA GLU A 185 -21.89 -13.02 4.27
C GLU A 185 -20.72 -13.72 4.98
N GLU A 186 -19.50 -13.56 4.49
CA GLU A 186 -18.28 -14.07 5.10
C GLU A 186 -17.62 -13.04 6.02
N SER A 187 -16.93 -13.53 7.04
CA SER A 187 -16.21 -12.68 7.99
C SER A 187 -15.03 -11.94 7.36
N TRP A 188 -14.78 -10.73 7.87
CA TRP A 188 -13.63 -9.88 7.56
C TRP A 188 -12.54 -9.95 8.64
N GLU A 189 -12.66 -10.85 9.61
CA GLU A 189 -11.63 -11.10 10.61
C GLU A 189 -10.30 -11.49 9.93
N PRO A 190 -9.13 -11.01 10.41
CA PRO A 190 -7.86 -11.17 9.72
C PRO A 190 -7.49 -12.61 9.34
N PRO A 191 -7.73 -13.65 10.17
CA PRO A 191 -7.48 -15.03 9.78
C PRO A 191 -8.35 -15.48 8.59
N VAL A 192 -9.63 -15.11 8.57
CA VAL A 192 -10.57 -15.47 7.50
C VAL A 192 -10.23 -14.72 6.22
N LEU A 193 -9.98 -13.41 6.32
CA LEU A 193 -9.59 -12.57 5.19
C LEU A 193 -8.27 -13.04 4.57
N ARG A 194 -7.29 -13.46 5.38
CA ARG A 194 -6.03 -14.06 4.91
C ARG A 194 -6.28 -15.27 4.02
N GLU A 195 -7.10 -16.23 4.47
CA GLU A 195 -7.39 -17.43 3.67
C GLU A 195 -8.12 -17.10 2.37
N ARG A 196 -9.11 -16.20 2.43
CA ARG A 196 -9.84 -15.74 1.23
C ARG A 196 -8.90 -15.06 0.24
N MET A 197 -7.97 -14.24 0.72
CA MET A 197 -6.94 -13.61 -0.11
C MET A 197 -5.99 -14.65 -0.73
N LEU A 198 -5.48 -15.62 0.05
CA LEU A 198 -4.63 -16.70 -0.48
C LEU A 198 -5.34 -17.48 -1.59
N ALA A 199 -6.62 -17.82 -1.39
CA ALA A 199 -7.42 -18.53 -2.38
C ALA A 199 -7.54 -17.75 -3.70
N GLN A 200 -7.66 -16.42 -3.64
CA GLN A 200 -7.78 -15.58 -4.83
C GLN A 200 -6.45 -15.26 -5.49
N LEU A 201 -5.37 -15.07 -4.72
CA LEU A 201 -4.01 -14.85 -5.23
C LEU A 201 -3.46 -16.13 -5.88
N GLY A 202 -3.81 -17.31 -5.37
CA GLY A 202 -3.41 -18.60 -5.93
C GLY A 202 -1.89 -18.75 -6.01
N SER A 203 -1.42 -19.46 -7.05
CA SER A 203 0.01 -19.72 -7.27
C SER A 203 0.84 -18.48 -7.63
N ASP A 204 0.19 -17.36 -7.96
CA ASP A 204 0.88 -16.10 -8.30
C ASP A 204 1.61 -15.53 -7.08
N PHE A 205 1.13 -15.83 -5.86
CA PHE A 205 1.79 -15.47 -4.61
C PHE A 205 2.19 -16.71 -3.81
N GLY A 206 3.50 -16.95 -3.67
CA GLY A 206 4.02 -18.04 -2.83
C GLY A 206 4.94 -17.54 -1.72
N GLY A 207 4.69 -16.33 -1.24
CA GLY A 207 5.34 -15.76 -0.06
C GLY A 207 4.49 -15.91 1.21
N GLU A 208 4.96 -15.31 2.29
CA GLU A 208 4.22 -15.15 3.54
C GLU A 208 3.16 -14.06 3.39
N LEU A 209 1.87 -14.41 3.52
CA LEU A 209 0.77 -13.46 3.65
C LEU A 209 0.40 -13.28 5.13
N ALA A 210 0.43 -12.04 5.60
CA ALA A 210 -0.14 -11.63 6.87
C ALA A 210 -1.28 -10.64 6.63
N VAL A 211 -2.33 -10.75 7.43
CA VAL A 211 -3.41 -9.77 7.51
C VAL A 211 -3.58 -9.42 8.99
N SER A 212 -3.65 -8.14 9.33
CA SER A 212 -3.87 -7.70 10.71
C SER A 212 -4.78 -6.49 10.75
N TYR A 213 -5.41 -6.26 11.89
CA TYR A 213 -5.98 -4.94 12.14
C TYR A 213 -4.86 -3.89 12.22
N MET A 214 -5.17 -2.68 11.74
CA MET A 214 -4.35 -1.52 12.04
C MET A 214 -4.46 -1.27 13.55
N ILE A 215 -3.35 -1.41 14.26
CA ILE A 215 -3.28 -0.98 15.65
C ILE A 215 -3.26 0.54 15.60
N GLU A 216 -4.38 1.18 15.95
CA GLU A 216 -4.36 2.57 16.37
C GLU A 216 -3.53 2.58 17.64
N GLU A 217 -2.23 2.85 17.53
CA GLU A 217 -1.42 3.13 18.71
C GLU A 217 -2.12 4.29 19.41
N GLN A 218 -2.73 3.98 20.56
CA GLN A 218 -3.38 4.94 21.42
C GLN A 218 -2.36 6.06 21.65
N CYS A 219 -2.61 7.23 21.07
CA CYS A 219 -2.03 8.47 21.54
C CYS A 219 -2.52 8.65 22.98
N GLN A 220 -1.85 7.99 23.94
CA GLN A 220 -1.90 8.44 25.31
C GLN A 220 -1.25 9.83 25.30
N PRO A 221 -1.97 10.90 25.63
CA PRO A 221 -1.30 12.16 25.87
C PRO A 221 -0.34 11.91 27.03
N SER A 222 0.94 12.09 26.78
CA SER A 222 1.94 12.22 27.83
C SER A 222 1.46 13.31 28.78
N ARG A 223 0.90 12.90 29.91
CA ARG A 223 0.60 13.78 31.04
C ARG A 223 1.93 14.22 31.62
N ASN A 224 2.29 15.48 31.39
CA ASN A 224 3.15 16.26 32.27
C ASN A 224 2.33 17.43 32.79
#